data_AF-A0A022QRU1-F1
#
_entry.id   AF-A0A022QRU1-F1
#
_cell.length_a   1.000
_cell.length_b   1.000
_cell.length_c   1.000
_cell.angle_alpha   90.00
_cell.angle_beta   90.00
_cell.angle_gamma   90.00
#
_symmetry.space_group_name_H-M   'P 1'
#
loop_
_entity.id
_entity.type
_entity.pdbx_description
1 polymer ?
#
loop_
_entity_poly.entity_id
_entity_poly.type
_entity_poly.pdbx_seq_one_letter_code
_entity_poly.pdbx_strand_id
1 'polypeptide(L)'
;MAAPLLSLSSPTPSTTTPLLHHLSFKGNVRTLKANQCQFPAIKLCQRKANQRQSLVVRNQTASFVEESFVSGGNVRLRLDNLGPQPGSRKKAKRKGRGHAAGQGGSCGFGMRGQKSRSGPGVRRGFEGGQMPLYRRLPKLRGIAGGMRAGLPKYVPVNLKDIAEAGFEEGEEVSLESLKMKGLINPSGRERRLPLKVMEN
;
A
#
# COMPACT_ATOMS: atom_id res chain seq x y z
N MET A 1 73.57 -24.45 -15.27
CA MET A 1 74.03 -23.14 -15.80
C MET A 1 72.81 -22.35 -16.22
N ALA A 2 72.61 -21.20 -15.57
CA ALA A 2 71.79 -20.04 -15.94
C ALA A 2 70.33 -20.24 -16.43
N ALA A 3 69.40 -19.66 -15.68
CA ALA A 3 68.04 -19.34 -16.12
C ALA A 3 68.02 -18.21 -17.16
N PRO A 4 66.98 -18.14 -18.01
CA PRO A 4 66.47 -16.87 -18.47
C PRO A 4 64.98 -16.67 -18.11
N LEU A 5 64.71 -15.49 -17.55
CA LEU A 5 63.42 -14.96 -17.15
C LEU A 5 62.57 -14.63 -18.38
N LEU A 6 61.37 -15.21 -18.50
CA LEU A 6 60.34 -14.77 -19.45
C LEU A 6 59.38 -13.81 -18.74
N SER A 7 59.43 -12.55 -19.13
CA SER A 7 58.48 -11.50 -18.73
C SER A 7 57.22 -11.59 -19.60
N LEU A 8 56.08 -11.89 -18.97
CA LEU A 8 54.76 -11.76 -19.59
C LEU A 8 54.20 -10.39 -19.25
N SER A 9 54.15 -9.48 -20.22
CA SER A 9 53.42 -8.22 -20.13
C SER A 9 51.93 -8.48 -20.45
N SER A 10 51.06 -8.21 -19.49
CA SER A 10 49.61 -8.22 -19.70
C SER A 10 49.14 -6.93 -20.40
N PRO A 11 48.18 -6.98 -21.35
CA PRO A 11 47.64 -5.79 -21.98
C PRO A 11 46.75 -4.99 -21.01
N THR A 12 46.88 -3.67 -21.04
CA THR A 12 46.04 -2.73 -20.30
C THR A 12 44.64 -2.62 -20.94
N PRO A 13 43.54 -2.63 -20.17
CA PRO A 13 42.22 -2.34 -20.72
C PRO A 13 42.07 -0.84 -20.98
N SER A 14 41.84 -0.47 -22.24
CA SER A 14 41.48 0.89 -22.65
C SER A 14 40.03 1.20 -22.24
N THR A 15 39.87 2.20 -21.38
CA THR A 15 38.56 2.71 -20.96
C THR A 15 37.90 3.46 -22.12
N THR A 16 36.94 2.82 -22.80
CA THR A 16 36.06 3.48 -23.76
C THR A 16 35.07 4.37 -23.00
N THR A 17 35.16 5.69 -23.16
CA THR A 17 34.18 6.64 -22.65
C THR A 17 32.92 6.59 -23.52
N PRO A 18 31.71 6.39 -22.96
CA PRO A 18 30.49 6.49 -23.75
C PRO A 18 30.16 7.97 -23.98
N LEU A 19 29.97 8.33 -25.25
CA LEU A 19 29.44 9.62 -25.70
C LEU A 19 28.04 9.84 -25.09
N LEU A 20 27.93 10.81 -24.17
CA LEU A 20 26.64 11.23 -23.62
C LEU A 20 25.90 12.09 -24.64
N HIS A 21 24.70 11.63 -25.00
CA HIS A 21 23.69 12.37 -25.74
C HIS A 21 23.38 13.72 -25.07
N HIS A 22 23.24 14.76 -25.90
CA HIS A 22 22.99 16.13 -25.46
C HIS A 22 21.82 16.21 -24.47
N LEU A 23 22.08 16.70 -23.26
CA LEU A 23 21.04 17.21 -22.37
C LEU A 23 21.02 18.72 -22.58
N SER A 24 19.92 19.25 -23.10
CA SER A 24 19.69 20.69 -23.24
C SER A 24 19.48 21.34 -21.85
N PHE A 25 20.55 21.47 -21.07
CA PHE A 25 20.55 22.16 -19.78
C PHE A 25 20.72 23.67 -20.02
N LYS A 26 19.63 24.44 -19.93
CA LYS A 26 19.64 25.92 -20.06
C LYS A 26 19.97 26.58 -18.71
N GLY A 27 21.16 26.33 -18.17
CA GLY A 27 21.64 26.93 -16.92
C GLY A 27 23.15 27.16 -16.92
N ASN A 28 23.61 28.19 -16.22
CA ASN A 28 25.04 28.52 -16.14
C ASN A 28 25.75 27.57 -15.14
N VAL A 29 26.63 26.70 -15.63
CA VAL A 29 27.26 25.59 -14.89
C VAL A 29 28.31 26.06 -13.87
N ARG A 30 28.65 27.37 -13.86
CA ARG A 30 29.75 27.93 -13.06
C ARG A 30 29.54 27.90 -11.53
N THR A 31 28.37 27.55 -11.03
CA THR A 31 28.06 27.51 -9.58
C THR A 31 27.64 26.14 -9.04
N LEU A 32 27.74 25.06 -9.83
CA LEU A 32 27.40 23.72 -9.35
C LEU A 32 28.56 23.11 -8.55
N LYS A 33 28.48 23.14 -7.23
CA LYS A 33 29.33 22.32 -6.35
C LYS A 33 28.75 20.91 -6.25
N ALA A 34 29.56 19.90 -6.57
CA ALA A 34 29.20 18.51 -6.30
C ALA A 34 29.15 18.28 -4.79
N ASN A 35 27.95 18.06 -4.24
CA ASN A 35 27.83 17.55 -2.88
C ASN A 35 28.18 16.06 -2.92
N GLN A 36 29.26 15.68 -2.24
CA GLN A 36 29.53 14.29 -1.93
C GLN A 36 28.45 13.82 -0.94
N CYS A 37 27.38 13.22 -1.45
CA CYS A 37 26.35 12.62 -0.64
C CYS A 37 26.96 11.44 0.14
N GLN A 38 27.30 11.65 1.41
CA GLN A 38 27.64 10.56 2.32
C GLN A 38 26.35 9.88 2.77
N PHE A 39 25.77 9.03 1.92
CA PHE A 39 24.79 8.06 2.39
C PHE A 39 25.54 6.92 3.08
N PRO A 40 25.36 6.65 4.38
CA PRO A 40 25.88 5.43 4.97
C PRO A 40 25.18 4.24 4.32
N ALA A 41 25.96 3.26 3.88
CA ALA A 41 25.44 2.04 3.29
C ALA A 41 24.48 1.34 4.28
N ILE A 42 23.22 1.19 3.87
CA ILE A 42 22.23 0.43 4.63
C ILE A 42 22.69 -1.03 4.63
N LYS A 43 23.25 -1.51 5.73
CA LYS A 43 23.48 -2.95 5.91
C LYS A 43 22.12 -3.64 5.98
N LEU A 44 21.80 -4.40 4.94
CA LEU A 44 20.65 -5.30 4.93
C LEU A 44 20.89 -6.40 5.96
N CYS A 45 20.41 -6.21 7.19
CA CYS A 45 20.36 -7.27 8.17
C CYS A 45 19.25 -8.24 7.76
N GLN A 46 19.62 -9.37 7.16
CA GLN A 46 18.70 -10.45 6.85
C GLN A 46 18.18 -11.04 8.16
N ARG A 47 17.01 -10.58 8.61
CA ARG A 47 16.29 -11.23 9.70
C ARG A 47 15.94 -12.65 9.24
N LYS A 48 16.38 -13.66 9.99
CA LYS A 48 15.95 -15.05 9.81
C LYS A 48 14.42 -15.08 9.82
N ALA A 49 13.85 -15.53 8.71
CA ALA A 49 12.41 -15.70 8.58
C ALA A 49 11.97 -16.82 9.53
N ASN A 50 11.28 -16.46 10.62
CA ASN A 50 10.53 -17.44 11.39
C ASN A 50 9.46 -18.02 10.48
N GLN A 51 9.46 -19.36 10.35
CA GLN A 51 8.52 -20.12 9.55
C GLN A 51 7.10 -19.84 10.07
N ARG A 52 6.36 -18.98 9.36
CA ARG A 52 4.92 -18.85 9.57
C ARG A 52 4.27 -20.04 8.89
N GLN A 53 3.86 -21.01 9.70
CA GLN A 53 2.98 -22.09 9.25
C GLN A 53 1.68 -21.45 8.74
N SER A 54 1.40 -21.59 7.44
CA SER A 54 0.15 -21.14 6.85
C SER A 54 -0.94 -22.12 7.21
N LEU A 55 -1.85 -21.72 8.10
CA LEU A 55 -3.09 -22.46 8.35
C LEU A 55 -3.96 -22.41 7.09
N VAL A 56 -4.20 -23.57 6.48
CA VAL A 56 -5.10 -23.71 5.32
C VAL A 56 -6.48 -24.09 5.83
N VAL A 57 -7.43 -23.17 5.68
CA VAL A 57 -8.85 -23.41 5.95
C VAL A 57 -9.41 -24.31 4.85
N ARG A 58 -9.93 -25.48 5.23
CA ARG A 58 -10.70 -26.35 4.33
C ARG A 58 -12.18 -25.97 4.40
N ASN A 59 -12.66 -25.27 3.38
CA ASN A 59 -14.10 -25.14 3.17
C ASN A 59 -14.56 -26.25 2.22
N GLN A 60 -15.27 -27.21 2.78
CA GLN A 60 -16.06 -28.18 2.02
C GLN A 60 -17.42 -27.53 1.71
N THR A 61 -17.70 -27.30 0.43
CA THR A 61 -19.08 -27.19 -0.06
C THR A 61 -19.19 -27.92 -1.40
N ALA A 62 -19.93 -29.02 -1.36
CA ALA A 62 -20.34 -29.78 -2.52
C ALA A 62 -21.61 -29.16 -3.12
N SER A 63 -21.58 -28.80 -4.40
CA SER A 63 -22.70 -28.90 -5.36
C SER A 63 -22.29 -28.38 -6.74
N PHE A 64 -21.61 -29.27 -7.47
CA PHE A 64 -21.78 -29.61 -8.88
C PHE A 64 -22.39 -28.58 -9.86
N VAL A 65 -21.56 -28.08 -10.79
CA VAL A 65 -21.92 -27.80 -12.20
C VAL A 65 -20.70 -28.23 -13.03
N GLU A 66 -20.92 -29.16 -13.96
CA GLU A 66 -19.85 -29.70 -14.80
C GLU A 66 -19.29 -28.65 -15.77
N GLU A 67 -18.00 -28.35 -15.61
CA GLU A 67 -17.13 -27.89 -16.69
C GLU A 67 -15.95 -28.83 -16.75
N SER A 68 -15.64 -29.32 -17.95
CA SER A 68 -14.62 -30.33 -18.24
C SER A 68 -13.22 -29.88 -17.77
N PHE A 69 -12.80 -30.36 -16.61
CA PHE A 69 -11.43 -30.23 -16.11
C PHE A 69 -10.51 -31.17 -16.87
N VAL A 70 -9.66 -30.61 -17.74
CA VAL A 70 -8.50 -31.33 -18.27
C VAL A 70 -7.62 -31.70 -17.08
N SER A 71 -7.55 -33.02 -16.84
CA SER A 71 -6.63 -33.74 -15.95
C SER A 71 -5.37 -32.94 -15.63
N GLY A 72 -5.23 -32.56 -14.35
CA GLY A 72 -4.07 -31.88 -13.80
C GLY A 72 -2.80 -32.70 -14.00
N GLY A 73 -2.08 -32.41 -15.09
CA GLY A 73 -0.66 -32.71 -15.16
C GLY A 73 0.08 -31.91 -14.10
N ASN A 74 1.15 -32.47 -13.53
CA ASN A 74 2.08 -31.76 -12.64
C ASN A 74 2.76 -30.60 -13.39
N VAL A 75 2.04 -29.50 -13.62
CA VAL A 75 2.58 -28.31 -14.27
C VAL A 75 3.45 -27.59 -13.25
N ARG A 76 4.77 -27.75 -13.39
CA ARG A 76 5.75 -27.01 -12.60
C ARG A 76 5.51 -25.52 -12.79
N LEU A 77 5.43 -24.78 -11.67
CA LEU A 77 5.39 -23.32 -11.69
C LEU A 77 6.66 -22.78 -12.37
N ARG A 78 6.47 -22.17 -13.53
CA ARG A 78 7.48 -21.44 -14.31
C ARG A 78 6.91 -20.07 -14.62
N LEU A 79 7.76 -19.09 -14.91
CA LEU A 79 7.33 -17.71 -15.19
C LEU A 79 6.31 -17.63 -16.33
N ASP A 80 6.40 -18.54 -17.30
CA ASP A 80 5.53 -18.59 -18.48
C ASP A 80 4.09 -19.08 -18.17
N ASN A 81 3.90 -19.75 -17.04
CA ASN A 81 2.63 -20.38 -16.64
C ASN A 81 1.97 -19.67 -15.45
N LEU A 82 2.50 -18.53 -15.00
CA LEU A 82 1.92 -17.74 -13.92
C LEU A 82 0.92 -16.75 -14.49
N GLY A 83 -0.29 -16.74 -13.93
CA GLY A 83 -1.33 -15.78 -14.26
C GLY A 83 -2.07 -15.33 -13.00
N PRO A 84 -2.64 -14.11 -12.99
CA PRO A 84 -3.51 -13.70 -11.89
C PRO A 84 -4.82 -14.50 -11.93
N GLN A 85 -5.43 -14.68 -10.76
CA GLN A 85 -6.78 -15.28 -10.65
C GLN A 85 -7.78 -14.49 -11.52
N PRO A 86 -8.70 -15.15 -12.25
CA PRO A 86 -9.76 -14.47 -12.99
C PRO A 86 -10.50 -13.46 -12.11
N GLY A 87 -10.69 -12.25 -12.63
CA GLY A 87 -11.34 -11.15 -11.90
C GLY A 87 -10.42 -10.32 -10.98
N SER A 88 -9.21 -10.79 -10.65
CA SER A 88 -8.25 -10.04 -9.83
C SER A 88 -7.84 -8.70 -10.48
N ARG A 89 -7.63 -8.70 -11.80
CA ARG A 89 -7.26 -7.50 -12.57
C ARG A 89 -8.28 -7.22 -13.68
N LYS A 90 -9.03 -6.12 -13.54
CA LYS A 90 -9.97 -5.65 -14.56
C LYS A 90 -9.28 -4.69 -15.54
N LYS A 91 -9.48 -4.90 -16.85
CA LYS A 91 -8.96 -3.99 -17.89
C LYS A 91 -9.65 -2.61 -17.76
N ALA A 92 -8.86 -1.53 -17.75
CA ALA A 92 -9.39 -0.17 -17.68
C ALA A 92 -10.06 0.26 -19.00
N LYS A 93 -11.14 1.06 -18.91
CA LYS A 93 -11.83 1.60 -20.09
C LYS A 93 -11.00 2.72 -20.71
N ARG A 94 -10.58 2.55 -21.97
CA ARG A 94 -9.90 3.60 -22.76
C ARG A 94 -10.94 4.44 -23.49
N LYS A 95 -11.26 5.61 -22.95
CA LYS A 95 -12.28 6.50 -23.51
C LYS A 95 -11.80 7.15 -24.82
N GLY A 96 -12.74 7.47 -25.72
CA GLY A 96 -12.46 8.14 -27.00
C GLY A 96 -11.77 7.23 -28.02
N ARG A 97 -12.13 5.95 -28.08
CA ARG A 97 -11.57 4.94 -29.02
C ARG A 97 -12.68 4.26 -29.81
N GLY A 98 -13.43 5.07 -30.56
CA GLY A 98 -14.58 4.60 -31.35
C GLY A 98 -15.82 4.30 -30.51
N HIS A 99 -16.98 4.28 -31.17
CA HIS A 99 -18.27 4.05 -30.51
C HIS A 99 -18.46 2.60 -30.05
N ALA A 100 -17.94 1.63 -30.83
CA ALA A 100 -18.03 0.20 -30.51
C ALA A 100 -17.36 -0.18 -29.17
N ALA A 101 -16.33 0.57 -28.74
CA ALA A 101 -15.67 0.36 -27.43
C ALA A 101 -16.50 0.88 -26.23
N GLY A 102 -17.67 1.49 -26.48
CA GLY A 102 -18.64 1.94 -25.47
C GLY A 102 -18.55 3.42 -25.13
N GLN A 103 -17.36 3.92 -24.76
CA GLN A 103 -17.16 5.34 -24.44
C GLN A 103 -16.56 6.07 -25.65
N GLY A 104 -17.41 6.33 -26.65
CA GLY A 104 -17.06 6.95 -27.94
C GLY A 104 -16.76 8.45 -27.87
N GLY A 105 -17.20 9.21 -28.87
CA GLY A 105 -16.81 10.62 -29.07
C GLY A 105 -17.01 11.55 -27.87
N SER A 106 -18.12 11.43 -27.14
CA SER A 106 -18.39 12.25 -25.94
C SER A 106 -17.74 11.72 -24.66
N CYS A 107 -17.09 10.54 -24.70
CA CYS A 107 -16.45 9.89 -23.56
C CYS A 107 -17.35 9.71 -22.32
N GLY A 108 -18.68 9.73 -22.51
CA GLY A 108 -19.70 9.63 -21.46
C GLY A 108 -20.06 10.96 -20.78
N PHE A 109 -19.56 12.09 -21.27
CA PHE A 109 -19.83 13.42 -20.70
C PHE A 109 -21.09 14.10 -21.27
N GLY A 110 -21.64 13.59 -22.38
CA GLY A 110 -22.82 14.15 -23.03
C GLY A 110 -22.52 15.35 -23.94
N MET A 111 -23.51 16.24 -24.08
CA MET A 111 -23.41 17.47 -24.87
C MET A 111 -22.57 18.55 -24.15
N ARG A 112 -22.37 19.68 -24.81
CA ARG A 112 -21.63 20.85 -24.29
C ARG A 112 -22.26 21.39 -23.01
N GLY A 113 -21.58 21.24 -21.88
CA GLY A 113 -21.97 21.80 -20.59
C GLY A 113 -20.77 22.00 -19.68
N GLN A 114 -20.94 22.65 -18.52
CA GLN A 114 -19.81 22.91 -17.61
C GLN A 114 -19.07 21.62 -17.18
N LYS A 115 -19.81 20.52 -16.94
CA LYS A 115 -19.26 19.22 -16.56
C LYS A 115 -18.51 18.49 -17.69
N SER A 116 -18.71 18.89 -18.94
CA SER A 116 -18.05 18.29 -20.10
C SER A 116 -16.77 19.00 -20.51
N ARG A 117 -16.45 20.16 -19.90
CA ARG A 117 -15.24 20.93 -20.19
C ARG A 117 -14.05 20.39 -19.39
N SER A 118 -12.85 20.54 -19.94
CA SER A 118 -11.60 20.26 -19.24
C SER A 118 -11.37 21.29 -18.12
N GLY A 119 -10.84 20.83 -16.99
CA GLY A 119 -10.46 21.68 -15.86
C GLY A 119 -11.15 21.28 -14.55
N PRO A 120 -10.90 22.03 -13.47
CA PRO A 120 -11.58 21.83 -12.20
C PRO A 120 -13.08 22.03 -12.39
N GLY A 121 -13.87 21.04 -11.97
CA GLY A 121 -15.31 21.15 -11.94
C GLY A 121 -15.81 22.07 -10.82
N VAL A 122 -17.13 22.12 -10.68
CA VAL A 122 -17.78 22.78 -9.55
C VAL A 122 -17.34 22.15 -8.22
N ARG A 123 -17.07 22.99 -7.20
CA ARG A 123 -16.71 22.52 -5.85
C ARG A 123 -17.79 21.57 -5.30
N ARG A 124 -17.36 20.45 -4.72
CA ARG A 124 -18.27 19.53 -4.01
C ARG A 124 -18.98 20.27 -2.88
N GLY A 125 -20.32 20.20 -2.88
CA GLY A 125 -21.18 20.92 -1.95
C GLY A 125 -21.67 22.30 -2.43
N PHE A 126 -21.40 22.70 -3.67
CA PHE A 126 -22.03 23.88 -4.27
C PHE A 126 -23.39 23.53 -4.88
N GLU A 127 -24.42 24.32 -4.56
CA GLU A 127 -25.83 24.10 -4.93
C GLU A 127 -26.35 25.16 -5.94
N GLY A 128 -25.50 25.64 -6.86
CA GLY A 128 -25.96 26.52 -7.96
C GLY A 128 -26.22 27.98 -7.57
N GLY A 129 -25.62 28.47 -6.49
CA GLY A 129 -25.85 29.81 -5.95
C GLY A 129 -26.79 29.85 -4.74
N GLN A 130 -27.53 28.76 -4.51
CA GLN A 130 -28.24 28.57 -3.25
C GLN A 130 -27.24 28.45 -2.09
N MET A 131 -27.59 28.98 -0.91
CA MET A 131 -26.80 28.79 0.32
C MET A 131 -26.56 27.30 0.56
N PRO A 132 -25.34 26.77 0.56
CA PRO A 132 -25.11 25.33 0.68
C PRO A 132 -25.56 24.73 2.02
N LEU A 133 -25.93 23.44 2.03
CA LEU A 133 -26.36 22.73 3.23
C LEU A 133 -25.39 22.87 4.42
N TYR A 134 -24.08 22.75 4.18
CA TYR A 134 -23.06 22.88 5.22
C TYR A 134 -22.97 24.28 5.85
N ARG A 135 -23.61 25.29 5.24
CA ARG A 135 -23.76 26.64 5.80
C ARG A 135 -25.12 26.87 6.43
N ARG A 136 -26.17 26.15 6.00
CA ARG A 136 -27.53 26.24 6.58
C ARG A 136 -27.59 25.62 7.97
N LEU A 137 -26.89 24.50 8.17
CA LEU A 137 -26.89 23.80 9.46
C LEU A 137 -25.91 24.46 10.43
N PRO A 138 -26.26 24.55 11.73
CA PRO A 138 -25.33 25.01 12.75
C PRO A 138 -24.15 24.04 12.88
N LYS A 139 -23.00 24.55 13.30
CA LYS A 139 -21.83 23.72 13.62
C LYS A 139 -22.14 22.81 14.82
N LEU A 140 -21.48 21.65 14.89
CA LEU A 140 -21.61 20.73 16.02
C LEU A 140 -21.26 21.43 17.35
N ARG A 141 -22.00 21.05 18.41
CA ARG A 141 -21.80 21.55 19.78
C ARG A 141 -20.35 21.34 20.23
N GLY A 142 -19.81 22.27 21.01
CA GLY A 142 -18.42 22.27 21.47
C GLY A 142 -17.43 22.74 20.38
N ILE A 143 -17.43 22.12 19.21
CA ILE A 143 -16.52 22.46 18.10
C ILE A 143 -16.70 23.91 17.65
N ALA A 144 -17.95 24.37 17.57
CA ALA A 144 -18.28 25.74 17.18
C ALA A 144 -17.58 26.81 18.05
N GLY A 145 -17.40 26.52 19.35
CA GLY A 145 -16.75 27.39 20.33
C GLY A 145 -15.27 27.09 20.58
N GLY A 146 -14.65 26.21 19.78
CA GLY A 146 -13.22 25.87 19.92
C GLY A 146 -12.90 24.86 21.02
N MET A 147 -13.89 24.20 21.62
CA MET A 147 -13.66 23.10 22.57
C MET A 147 -12.97 21.93 21.83
N ARG A 148 -11.94 21.35 22.45
CA ARG A 148 -11.26 20.16 21.89
C ARG A 148 -12.22 18.97 21.86
N ALA A 149 -12.14 18.18 20.79
CA ALA A 149 -12.90 16.95 20.69
C ALA A 149 -12.50 15.96 21.81
N GLY A 150 -13.49 15.29 22.39
CA GLY A 150 -13.27 14.24 23.38
C GLY A 150 -12.49 13.08 22.76
N LEU A 151 -11.39 12.72 23.38
CA LEU A 151 -10.53 11.63 22.96
C LEU A 151 -10.57 10.50 23.99
N PRO A 152 -10.48 9.21 23.57
CA PRO A 152 -10.52 8.09 24.50
C PRO A 152 -9.34 8.17 25.47
N LYS A 153 -9.61 7.94 26.76
CA LYS A 153 -8.60 8.02 27.83
C LYS A 153 -8.00 6.66 28.18
N TYR A 154 -8.66 5.58 27.79
CA TYR A 154 -8.31 4.21 28.12
C TYR A 154 -8.36 3.33 26.87
N VAL A 155 -7.70 2.18 26.93
CA VAL A 155 -7.93 1.07 26.00
C VAL A 155 -9.04 0.20 26.60
N PRO A 156 -10.26 0.22 26.06
CA PRO A 156 -11.37 -0.60 26.56
C PRO A 156 -11.17 -2.07 26.15
N VAL A 157 -11.41 -3.00 27.07
CA VAL A 157 -11.42 -4.45 26.83
C VAL A 157 -12.63 -5.05 27.50
N ASN A 158 -13.39 -5.90 26.79
CA ASN A 158 -14.57 -6.52 27.36
C ASN A 158 -14.23 -7.86 28.02
N LEU A 159 -15.06 -8.28 28.97
CA LEU A 159 -14.93 -9.58 29.63
C LEU A 159 -15.10 -10.76 28.66
N LYS A 160 -15.97 -10.62 27.64
CA LYS A 160 -16.14 -11.62 26.57
C LYS A 160 -14.84 -11.93 25.85
N ASP A 161 -14.11 -10.88 25.47
CA ASP A 161 -12.83 -11.00 24.76
C ASP A 161 -11.77 -11.70 25.63
N ILE A 162 -11.81 -11.48 26.96
CA ILE A 162 -10.92 -12.14 27.93
C ILE A 162 -11.31 -13.62 28.08
N ALA A 163 -12.60 -13.94 28.16
CA ALA A 163 -13.08 -15.31 28.27
C ALA A 163 -12.70 -16.15 27.03
N GLU A 164 -12.85 -15.59 25.83
CA GLU A 164 -12.49 -16.25 24.57
C GLU A 164 -10.97 -16.46 24.41
N ALA A 165 -10.16 -15.63 25.06
CA ALA A 165 -8.71 -15.71 24.97
C ALA A 165 -8.07 -16.86 25.77
N GLY A 166 -8.86 -17.59 26.57
CA GLY A 166 -8.38 -18.73 27.34
C GLY A 166 -7.26 -18.34 28.31
N PHE A 167 -7.57 -17.49 29.28
CA PHE A 167 -6.67 -17.27 30.42
C PHE A 167 -6.82 -18.43 31.41
N GLU A 168 -5.71 -19.05 31.80
CA GLU A 168 -5.72 -20.06 32.86
C GLU A 168 -6.02 -19.40 34.22
N GLU A 169 -6.54 -20.20 35.15
CA GLU A 169 -6.82 -19.73 36.51
C GLU A 169 -5.52 -19.23 37.17
N GLY A 170 -5.51 -17.96 37.56
CA GLY A 170 -4.35 -17.30 38.16
C GLY A 170 -3.48 -16.49 37.18
N GLU A 171 -3.78 -16.48 35.87
CA GLU A 171 -3.07 -15.61 34.93
C GLU A 171 -3.43 -14.13 35.11
N GLU A 172 -2.42 -13.27 35.09
CA GLU A 172 -2.60 -11.82 35.18
C GLU A 172 -2.98 -11.20 33.81
N VAL A 173 -4.12 -10.52 33.78
CA VAL A 173 -4.61 -9.78 32.60
C VAL A 173 -4.00 -8.38 32.58
N SER A 174 -2.79 -8.27 32.03
CA SER A 174 -2.07 -7.00 31.81
C SER A 174 -2.10 -6.55 30.34
N LEU A 175 -1.72 -5.29 30.06
CA LEU A 175 -1.55 -4.80 28.69
C LEU A 175 -0.54 -5.63 27.88
N GLU A 176 0.50 -6.13 28.56
CA GLU A 176 1.53 -6.96 27.95
C GLU A 176 0.97 -8.36 27.63
N SER A 177 0.27 -8.98 28.59
CA SER A 177 -0.40 -10.28 28.42
C SER A 177 -1.38 -10.25 27.24
N LEU A 178 -2.21 -9.20 27.16
CA LEU A 178 -3.20 -9.02 26.10
C LEU A 178 -2.56 -8.81 24.72
N LYS A 179 -1.39 -8.15 24.68
CA LYS A 179 -0.63 -7.97 23.45
C LYS A 179 0.05 -9.26 23.01
N MET A 180 0.59 -10.04 23.95
CA MET A 180 1.19 -11.35 23.67
C MET A 180 0.17 -12.33 23.08
N LYS A 181 -1.05 -12.36 23.63
CA LYS A 181 -2.17 -13.15 23.09
C LYS A 181 -2.78 -12.55 21.81
N GLY A 182 -2.36 -11.36 21.38
CA GLY A 182 -2.80 -10.72 20.14
C GLY A 182 -4.21 -10.10 20.19
N LEU A 183 -4.81 -9.99 21.38
CA LEU A 183 -6.14 -9.38 21.56
C LEU A 183 -6.10 -7.86 21.34
N ILE A 184 -4.99 -7.21 21.69
CA ILE A 184 -4.82 -5.77 21.52
C ILE A 184 -3.53 -5.50 20.74
N ASN A 185 -3.61 -4.58 19.78
CA ASN A 185 -2.44 -4.06 19.06
C ASN A 185 -2.40 -2.52 19.14
N PRO A 186 -2.03 -1.94 20.30
CA PRO A 186 -2.12 -0.50 20.51
C PRO A 186 -1.07 0.25 19.67
N SER A 187 -1.51 1.32 19.01
CA SER A 187 -0.65 2.12 18.12
C SER A 187 -0.67 3.61 18.47
N GLY A 188 0.42 4.32 18.17
CA GLY A 188 0.53 5.77 18.37
C GLY A 188 0.18 6.20 19.80
N ARG A 189 -0.93 6.94 19.94
CA ARG A 189 -1.43 7.46 21.22
C ARG A 189 -1.87 6.37 22.19
N GLU A 190 -2.44 5.28 21.68
CA GLU A 190 -3.01 4.19 22.50
C GLU A 190 -1.97 3.47 23.35
N ARG A 191 -0.70 3.45 22.92
CA ARG A 191 0.41 2.84 23.67
C ARG A 191 0.65 3.48 25.03
N ARG A 192 0.23 4.73 25.21
CA ARG A 192 0.37 5.48 26.48
C ARG A 192 -0.90 5.42 27.33
N LEU A 193 -1.98 4.86 26.79
CA LEU A 193 -3.26 4.84 27.49
C LEU A 193 -3.29 3.64 28.45
N PRO A 194 -3.81 3.82 29.67
CA PRO A 194 -4.06 2.72 30.59
C PRO A 194 -5.19 1.81 30.08
N LEU A 195 -5.18 0.57 30.56
CA LEU A 195 -6.22 -0.43 30.31
C LEU A 195 -7.49 -0.10 31.10
N LYS A 196 -8.67 -0.34 30.51
CA LYS A 196 -9.94 -0.32 31.23
C LYS A 196 -10.76 -1.55 30.85
N VAL A 197 -11.16 -2.32 31.85
CA VAL A 197 -12.06 -3.45 31.67
C VAL A 197 -13.51 -2.94 31.64
N MET A 198 -14.28 -3.44 30.69
CA MET A 198 -15.68 -3.13 30.49
C MET A 198 -16.53 -4.40 30.63
N GLU A 199 -17.66 -4.24 31.28
CA GLU A 199 -18.69 -5.28 31.37
C GLU A 199 -19.67 -5.09 30.22
N ASN A 200 -19.81 -6.10 29.36
CA ASN A 200 -20.72 -6.16 28.21
C ASN A 200 -21.07 -7.62 27.87
#